data_AF-A0A6A4W7C1-F1
#
_entry.id   AF-A0A6A4W7C1-F1
#
_cell.length_a   1.000
_cell.length_b   1.000
_cell.length_c   1.000
_cell.angle_alpha   90.00
_cell.angle_beta   90.00
_cell.angle_gamma   90.00
#
_symmetry.space_group_name_H-M   'P 1'
#
loop_
_entity.id
_entity.type
_entity.pdbx_description
1 polymer ?
#
loop_
_entity_poly.entity_id
_entity_poly.type
_entity_poly.pdbx_seq_one_letter_code
_entity_poly.pdbx_strand_id
1 'polypeptide(L)'
;MSLSRLCLLAAAAGLSVAAPAGPECFTEPRNEPSQLPERVCDFNPDVLPADGAPYDEPAVRACARSCRQLREQGGKHQDGVYWFTGMPVPVYCDFSHDGGGWTLLLTAVSADGWDALSALGRSRRSPTLTDNYSILAHADAIRDLGHSARFAYRIEAQVETGRQRWGGVWLAPRHYSFIHESPSQTDVTIVRKFDEWEYKDIGIEKRMPWLSTDSAHDAVLTTSASVSVEWWGTLVSHKTHTYYKHSPWLNGEAMNSGTMLYWMREEEL
;
A
#
# COMPACT_ATOMS: atom_id res chain seq x y z
N MET A 1 -45.11 3.13 10.79
CA MET A 1 -45.15 3.51 12.23
C MET A 1 -46.60 3.70 12.63
N SER A 2 -46.91 3.24 13.83
CA SER A 2 -48.24 3.11 14.43
C SER A 2 -49.15 4.33 14.27
N LEU A 3 -50.44 4.05 14.03
CA LEU A 3 -51.55 4.99 14.13
C LEU A 3 -51.63 5.62 15.52
N SER A 4 -52.05 6.89 15.58
CA SER A 4 -53.02 7.36 16.57
C SER A 4 -53.73 8.61 16.06
N ARG A 5 -55.00 8.40 15.66
CA ARG A 5 -56.02 9.44 15.54
C ARG A 5 -56.56 9.69 16.94
N LEU A 6 -56.57 10.93 17.41
CA LEU A 6 -57.48 11.39 18.46
C LEU A 6 -58.24 12.61 17.92
N CYS A 7 -59.49 12.37 17.50
CA CYS A 7 -60.51 13.41 17.38
C CYS A 7 -61.25 13.47 18.72
N LEU A 8 -61.23 14.62 19.40
CA LEU A 8 -62.17 14.91 20.48
C LEU A 8 -63.40 15.60 19.89
N LEU A 9 -64.60 15.03 20.13
CA LEU A 9 -65.89 15.70 19.94
C LEU A 9 -66.25 16.46 21.21
N ALA A 10 -66.68 17.72 21.07
CA ALA A 10 -67.45 18.44 22.08
C ALA A 10 -68.77 18.93 21.45
N ALA A 11 -69.86 18.77 22.20
CA ALA A 11 -71.23 18.95 21.74
C ALA A 11 -71.76 20.39 21.93
N ALA A 12 -72.61 20.75 20.97
CA ALA A 12 -73.51 21.90 20.76
C ALA A 12 -73.87 22.88 21.89
N ALA A 13 -73.82 24.18 21.55
CA ALA A 13 -74.88 25.17 21.77
C ALA A 13 -74.74 26.30 20.72
N GLY A 14 -75.84 26.69 20.08
CA GLY A 14 -75.84 27.53 18.88
C GLY A 14 -75.68 29.03 19.12
N LEU A 15 -75.05 29.71 18.14
CA LEU A 15 -75.32 31.07 17.69
C LEU A 15 -74.48 31.34 16.43
N SER A 16 -75.12 31.92 15.41
CA SER A 16 -74.58 32.23 14.08
C SER A 16 -73.47 33.28 14.14
N VAL A 17 -72.24 32.93 13.77
CA VAL A 17 -71.20 33.86 13.31
C VAL A 17 -70.33 33.15 12.26
N ALA A 18 -70.14 33.80 11.11
CA ALA A 18 -69.25 33.33 10.05
C ALA A 18 -67.78 33.28 10.55
N ALA A 19 -67.13 32.13 10.43
CA ALA A 19 -65.71 31.96 10.79
C ALA A 19 -64.80 32.38 9.63
N PRO A 20 -63.64 33.03 9.90
CA PRO A 20 -62.71 33.45 8.86
C PRO A 20 -61.92 32.26 8.31
N ALA A 21 -61.45 32.41 7.06
CA ALA A 21 -60.61 31.43 6.36
C ALA A 21 -59.40 31.03 7.22
N GLY A 22 -59.18 29.72 7.36
CA GLY A 22 -57.99 29.16 8.00
C GLY A 22 -56.73 29.45 7.18
N PRO A 23 -55.54 29.42 7.81
CA PRO A 23 -54.30 29.74 7.12
C PRO A 23 -53.98 28.65 6.08
N GLU A 24 -53.70 29.07 4.86
CA GLU A 24 -53.23 28.20 3.79
C GLU A 24 -51.93 27.52 4.22
N CYS A 25 -51.93 26.19 4.18
CA CYS A 25 -50.75 25.39 4.47
C CYS A 25 -49.77 25.56 3.30
N PHE A 26 -48.81 26.47 3.44
CA PHE A 26 -47.67 26.56 2.53
C PHE A 26 -46.87 25.25 2.61
N THR A 27 -46.95 24.43 1.57
CA THR A 27 -46.00 23.34 1.36
C THR A 27 -44.73 23.93 0.78
N GLU A 28 -43.68 24.05 1.60
CA GLU A 28 -42.35 24.29 1.06
C GLU A 28 -41.95 23.12 0.14
N PRO A 29 -41.36 23.39 -1.04
CA PRO A 29 -40.80 22.34 -1.86
C PRO A 29 -39.69 21.65 -1.06
N ARG A 30 -39.89 20.35 -0.84
CA ARG A 30 -38.92 19.47 -0.21
C ARG A 30 -37.68 19.44 -1.10
N ASN A 31 -36.66 20.22 -0.77
CA ASN A 31 -35.33 20.10 -1.38
C ASN A 31 -34.90 18.64 -1.24
N GLU A 32 -34.77 17.95 -2.36
CA GLU A 32 -34.07 16.67 -2.41
C GLU A 32 -32.67 16.87 -1.83
N PRO A 33 -32.17 15.96 -0.98
CA PRO A 33 -30.77 16.02 -0.58
C PRO A 33 -29.94 15.98 -1.86
N SER A 34 -29.14 17.02 -2.08
CA SER A 34 -28.15 17.04 -3.17
C SER A 34 -27.40 15.72 -3.13
N GLN A 35 -27.63 14.87 -4.12
CA GLN A 35 -26.85 13.68 -4.32
C GLN A 35 -25.39 14.12 -4.30
N LEU A 36 -24.63 13.63 -3.31
CA LEU A 36 -23.17 13.73 -3.35
C LEU A 36 -22.75 13.33 -4.76
N PRO A 37 -21.97 14.16 -5.49
CA PRO A 37 -21.61 13.84 -6.85
C PRO A 37 -21.06 12.42 -6.88
N GLU A 38 -21.60 11.59 -7.77
CA GLU A 38 -21.08 10.23 -7.98
C GLU A 38 -19.55 10.32 -8.03
N ARG A 39 -18.86 9.45 -7.30
CA ARG A 39 -17.40 9.47 -7.25
C ARG A 39 -16.89 9.15 -8.65
N VAL A 40 -16.65 10.19 -9.46
CA VAL A 40 -16.10 10.05 -10.79
C VAL A 40 -14.68 9.53 -10.62
N CYS A 41 -14.46 8.29 -11.05
CA CYS A 41 -13.14 7.69 -11.18
C CYS A 41 -12.99 7.17 -12.61
N ASP A 42 -11.75 6.91 -13.01
CA ASP A 42 -11.40 6.41 -14.34
C ASP A 42 -11.12 4.90 -14.32
N PHE A 43 -11.84 4.13 -15.12
CA PHE A 43 -11.62 2.68 -15.28
C PHE A 43 -10.47 2.35 -16.23
N ASN A 44 -10.01 3.30 -17.05
CA ASN A 44 -8.87 3.12 -17.93
C ASN A 44 -7.87 4.28 -17.75
N PRO A 45 -7.29 4.40 -16.55
CA PRO A 45 -6.38 5.50 -16.24
C PRO A 45 -5.09 5.41 -17.05
N ASP A 46 -4.64 6.56 -17.56
CA ASP A 46 -3.29 6.72 -18.06
C ASP A 46 -2.27 6.75 -16.91
N VAL A 47 -1.01 6.41 -17.22
CA VAL A 47 0.12 6.56 -16.29
C VAL A 47 0.35 8.04 -16.00
N LEU A 48 0.59 8.38 -14.73
CA LEU A 48 0.97 9.75 -14.37
C LEU A 48 2.35 10.13 -14.95
N PRO A 49 2.54 11.37 -15.43
CA PRO A 49 3.81 11.79 -16.06
C PRO A 49 5.01 11.63 -15.13
N ALA A 50 6.08 10.97 -15.59
CA ALA A 50 7.24 10.64 -14.75
C ALA A 50 7.94 11.87 -14.14
N ASP A 51 7.88 13.02 -14.80
CA ASP A 51 8.40 14.31 -14.36
C ASP A 51 7.46 15.07 -13.41
N GLY A 52 6.28 14.51 -13.12
CA GLY A 52 5.27 15.11 -12.25
C GLY A 52 5.49 14.92 -10.75
N ALA A 53 6.55 14.22 -10.34
CA ALA A 53 6.85 14.00 -8.93
C ALA A 53 7.46 15.26 -8.26
N PRO A 54 7.06 15.64 -7.03
CA PRO A 54 6.01 15.03 -6.22
C PRO A 54 4.61 15.33 -6.77
N TYR A 55 3.79 14.28 -6.89
CA TYR A 55 2.46 14.40 -7.48
C TYR A 55 1.48 15.05 -6.50
N ASP A 56 0.66 15.97 -7.01
CA ASP A 56 -0.57 16.41 -6.36
C ASP A 56 -1.72 15.48 -6.72
N GLU A 57 -2.72 15.40 -5.84
CA GLU A 57 -3.88 14.54 -6.06
C GLU A 57 -4.62 14.95 -7.34
N PRO A 58 -4.82 14.02 -8.30
CA PRO A 58 -5.55 14.33 -9.52
C PRO A 58 -7.05 14.49 -9.23
N ALA A 59 -7.71 15.34 -10.01
CA ALA A 59 -9.16 15.54 -9.92
C ALA A 59 -9.96 14.24 -10.15
N VAL A 60 -9.41 13.30 -10.94
CA VAL A 60 -9.98 11.98 -11.20
C VAL A 60 -8.92 10.93 -10.89
N ARG A 61 -9.30 9.96 -10.06
CA ARG A 61 -8.44 8.83 -9.66
C ARG A 61 -8.84 7.56 -10.41
N ALA A 62 -7.96 6.57 -10.45
CA ALA A 62 -8.24 5.26 -11.01
C ALA A 62 -9.29 4.49 -10.19
N CYS A 63 -10.29 3.89 -10.85
CA CYS A 63 -11.36 3.04 -10.27
C CYS A 63 -10.88 1.68 -9.74
N ALA A 64 -9.68 1.62 -9.17
CA ALA A 64 -9.14 0.47 -8.47
C ALA A 64 -8.60 0.92 -7.11
N ARG A 65 -8.23 -0.02 -6.24
CA ARG A 65 -7.60 0.28 -4.93
C ARG A 65 -6.15 -0.17 -4.85
N SER A 66 -5.66 -0.94 -5.82
CA SER A 66 -4.29 -1.43 -5.92
C SER A 66 -3.91 -1.75 -7.37
N CYS A 67 -2.62 -1.96 -7.61
CA CYS A 67 -2.12 -2.39 -8.92
C CYS A 67 -2.72 -3.76 -9.32
N ARG A 68 -2.93 -4.67 -8.37
CA ARG A 68 -3.58 -5.96 -8.64
C ARG A 68 -5.02 -5.78 -9.12
N GLN A 69 -5.81 -4.96 -8.42
CA GLN A 69 -7.20 -4.74 -8.81
C GLN A 69 -7.31 -4.05 -10.17
N LEU A 70 -6.41 -3.12 -10.48
CA LEU A 70 -6.37 -2.52 -11.82
C LEU A 70 -6.08 -3.59 -12.88
N ARG A 71 -5.09 -4.49 -12.66
CA ARG A 71 -4.82 -5.63 -13.55
C ARG A 71 -6.06 -6.51 -13.77
N GLU A 72 -6.88 -6.75 -12.74
CA GLU A 72 -8.08 -7.59 -12.82
C GLU A 72 -9.20 -6.99 -13.66
N GLN A 73 -9.23 -5.66 -13.81
CA GLN A 73 -10.21 -4.98 -14.68
C GLN A 73 -9.95 -5.25 -16.17
N GLY A 74 -8.79 -5.82 -16.50
CA GLY A 74 -8.38 -6.11 -17.86
C GLY A 74 -7.84 -4.89 -18.59
N GLY A 75 -7.48 -5.08 -19.87
CA GLY A 75 -6.77 -4.06 -20.63
C GLY A 75 -5.25 -4.21 -20.56
N LYS A 76 -4.54 -3.30 -21.23
CA LYS A 76 -3.07 -3.27 -21.27
C LYS A 76 -2.59 -2.05 -20.51
N HIS A 77 -2.29 -2.23 -19.23
CA HIS A 77 -1.69 -1.18 -18.40
C HIS A 77 -0.17 -1.15 -18.58
N GLN A 78 0.41 0.03 -18.47
CA GLN A 78 1.85 0.24 -18.57
C GLN A 78 2.45 0.31 -17.16
N ASP A 79 3.70 -0.12 -17.02
CA ASP A 79 4.43 0.11 -15.76
C ASP A 79 4.53 1.61 -15.50
N GLY A 80 4.28 2.03 -14.26
CA GLY A 80 4.30 3.45 -13.93
C GLY A 80 3.49 3.84 -12.71
N VAL A 81 3.35 5.14 -12.52
CA VAL A 81 2.69 5.71 -11.34
C VAL A 81 1.20 5.87 -11.58
N TYR A 82 0.40 5.42 -10.61
CA TYR A 82 -1.05 5.51 -10.60
C TYR A 82 -1.55 6.07 -9.27
N TRP A 83 -2.71 6.74 -9.29
CA TRP A 83 -3.39 7.20 -8.08
C TRP A 83 -4.77 6.55 -7.96
N PHE A 84 -4.90 5.64 -7.00
CA PHE A 84 -6.09 4.80 -6.81
C PHE A 84 -7.15 5.44 -5.92
N THR A 85 -8.41 5.06 -6.14
CA THR A 85 -9.49 5.31 -5.18
C THR A 85 -9.17 4.61 -3.85
N GLY A 86 -9.26 5.35 -2.73
CA GLY A 86 -8.96 4.80 -1.40
C GLY A 86 -7.48 4.72 -1.02
N MET A 87 -6.54 5.10 -1.91
CA MET A 87 -5.14 5.30 -1.55
C MET A 87 -4.87 6.79 -1.29
N PRO A 88 -4.28 7.19 -0.15
CA PRO A 88 -3.98 8.60 0.13
C PRO A 88 -2.78 9.13 -0.64
N VAL A 89 -2.04 8.25 -1.33
CA VAL A 89 -0.78 8.54 -2.02
C VAL A 89 -0.75 7.78 -3.36
N PRO A 90 -0.02 8.29 -4.37
CA PRO A 90 0.23 7.56 -5.60
C PRO A 90 1.15 6.37 -5.34
N VAL A 91 1.07 5.35 -6.20
CA VAL A 91 1.90 4.15 -6.13
C VAL A 91 2.48 3.80 -7.49
N TYR A 92 3.65 3.17 -7.50
CA TYR A 92 4.21 2.62 -8.73
C TYR A 92 3.70 1.18 -8.92
N CYS A 93 3.15 0.90 -10.10
CA CYS A 93 2.69 -0.41 -10.52
C CYS A 93 3.66 -1.04 -11.52
N ASP A 94 4.01 -2.30 -11.28
CA ASP A 94 4.73 -3.15 -12.24
C ASP A 94 3.76 -4.22 -12.75
N PHE A 95 3.37 -4.08 -14.01
CA PHE A 95 2.53 -4.97 -14.79
C PHE A 95 3.33 -5.92 -15.70
N SER A 96 4.61 -5.63 -15.92
CA SER A 96 5.46 -6.41 -16.84
C SER A 96 6.07 -7.66 -16.21
N HIS A 97 6.39 -7.64 -14.91
CA HIS A 97 7.19 -8.70 -14.28
C HIS A 97 6.36 -9.64 -13.41
N ASP A 98 6.70 -10.93 -13.42
CA ASP A 98 6.11 -11.99 -12.58
C ASP A 98 4.57 -12.02 -12.61
N GLY A 99 4.00 -11.80 -13.80
CA GLY A 99 2.56 -11.75 -14.04
C GLY A 99 1.93 -10.36 -13.84
N GLY A 100 2.66 -9.39 -13.30
CA GLY A 100 2.20 -8.01 -13.12
C GLY A 100 1.37 -7.77 -11.85
N GLY A 101 0.76 -6.58 -11.77
CA GLY A 101 -0.12 -6.18 -10.66
C GLY A 101 0.63 -5.92 -9.35
N TRP A 102 1.94 -5.73 -9.41
CA TRP A 102 2.78 -5.49 -8.23
C TRP A 102 2.70 -4.03 -7.82
N THR A 103 2.57 -3.79 -6.52
CA THR A 103 2.65 -2.44 -5.93
C THR A 103 4.01 -2.25 -5.27
N LEU A 104 4.73 -1.19 -5.67
CA LEU A 104 6.02 -0.84 -5.07
C LEU A 104 5.82 -0.35 -3.64
N LEU A 105 6.53 -0.95 -2.68
CA LEU A 105 6.51 -0.53 -1.29
C LEU A 105 7.71 0.30 -0.89
N LEU A 106 8.89 -0.04 -1.39
CA LEU A 106 10.14 0.62 -1.04
C LEU A 106 11.16 0.54 -2.17
N THR A 107 11.87 1.65 -2.36
CA THR A 107 13.08 1.75 -3.17
C THR A 107 14.18 2.28 -2.27
N ALA A 108 15.30 1.56 -2.17
CA ALA A 108 16.49 2.03 -1.47
C ALA A 108 17.69 2.01 -2.41
N VAL A 109 18.14 3.19 -2.81
CA VAL A 109 19.31 3.39 -3.69
C VAL A 109 20.59 3.68 -2.91
N SER A 110 20.48 4.07 -1.64
CA SER A 110 21.62 4.25 -0.73
C SER A 110 21.21 3.99 0.72
N ALA A 111 22.19 3.83 1.61
CA ALA A 111 21.97 3.75 3.05
C ALA A 111 21.53 5.09 3.69
N ASP A 112 21.48 6.19 2.92
CA ASP A 112 21.30 7.53 3.47
C ASP A 112 19.86 7.83 3.91
N GLY A 113 19.73 8.22 5.18
CA GLY A 113 18.49 8.75 5.76
C GLY A 113 17.42 7.69 6.02
N TRP A 114 17.81 6.44 6.18
CA TRP A 114 16.94 5.36 6.65
C TRP A 114 16.94 5.27 8.17
N ASP A 115 15.74 5.22 8.74
CA ASP A 115 15.44 4.84 10.11
C ASP A 115 14.04 4.18 10.10
N ALA A 116 13.58 3.67 11.24
CA ALA A 116 12.29 2.99 11.29
C ALA A 116 11.13 3.87 10.76
N LEU A 117 11.17 5.19 11.02
CA LEU A 117 10.13 6.11 10.58
C LEU A 117 10.19 6.37 9.06
N SER A 118 11.37 6.57 8.50
CA SER A 118 11.52 6.77 7.06
C SER A 118 11.32 5.48 6.26
N ALA A 119 11.62 4.32 6.85
CA ALA A 119 11.25 3.01 6.31
C ALA A 119 9.73 2.84 6.26
N LEU A 120 8.97 3.33 7.25
CA LEU A 120 7.50 3.34 7.20
C LEU A 120 6.94 4.28 6.12
N GLY A 121 7.58 5.42 5.88
CA GLY A 121 7.30 6.16 4.66
C GLY A 121 8.18 7.37 4.40
N ARG A 122 8.61 7.48 3.16
CA ARG A 122 9.57 8.47 2.65
C ARG A 122 9.19 8.84 1.22
N SER A 123 9.22 10.13 0.88
CA SER A 123 8.90 10.61 -0.47
C SER A 123 7.57 10.05 -0.98
N ARG A 124 6.55 9.95 -0.12
CA ARG A 124 5.32 9.17 -0.37
C ARG A 124 4.54 9.60 -1.62
N ARG A 125 4.72 10.85 -2.05
CA ARG A 125 4.12 11.42 -3.28
C ARG A 125 5.05 11.35 -4.50
N SER A 126 6.17 10.64 -4.40
CA SER A 126 7.15 10.48 -5.47
C SER A 126 7.56 9.01 -5.62
N PRO A 127 6.64 8.10 -6.00
CA PRO A 127 7.00 6.71 -6.30
C PRO A 127 8.02 6.66 -7.43
N THR A 128 9.10 5.93 -7.21
CA THR A 128 10.25 5.90 -8.12
C THR A 128 11.08 4.65 -7.91
N LEU A 129 11.75 4.18 -8.96
CA LEU A 129 12.70 3.08 -8.92
C LEU A 129 14.16 3.55 -8.75
N THR A 130 14.41 4.86 -8.80
CA THR A 130 15.75 5.46 -8.88
C THR A 130 16.12 6.37 -7.73
N ASP A 131 15.19 6.64 -6.80
CA ASP A 131 15.46 7.43 -5.59
C ASP A 131 14.85 6.76 -4.36
N ASN A 132 15.32 7.13 -3.17
CA ASN A 132 14.82 6.58 -1.92
C ASN A 132 13.32 6.93 -1.74
N TYR A 133 12.49 5.89 -1.71
CA TYR A 133 11.03 5.94 -1.62
C TYR A 133 10.52 4.88 -0.66
N SER A 134 9.48 5.19 0.12
CA SER A 134 8.74 4.18 0.86
C SER A 134 7.29 4.57 1.11
N ILE A 135 6.41 3.57 1.00
CA ILE A 135 5.03 3.57 1.47
C ILE A 135 4.74 2.32 2.31
N LEU A 136 5.75 1.74 2.97
CA LEU A 136 5.63 0.48 3.72
C LEU A 136 4.47 0.49 4.74
N ALA A 137 4.16 1.64 5.35
CA ALA A 137 3.03 1.83 6.26
C ALA A 137 1.65 1.54 5.62
N HIS A 138 1.55 1.53 4.29
CA HIS A 138 0.33 1.21 3.56
C HIS A 138 0.26 -0.25 3.09
N ALA A 139 1.35 -1.01 3.19
CA ALA A 139 1.45 -2.37 2.64
C ALA A 139 0.38 -3.32 3.19
N ASP A 140 0.16 -3.29 4.51
CA ASP A 140 -0.85 -4.11 5.18
C ASP A 140 -2.28 -3.76 4.73
N ALA A 141 -2.56 -2.48 4.50
CA ALA A 141 -3.86 -2.03 4.01
C ALA A 141 -4.12 -2.49 2.57
N ILE A 142 -3.09 -2.56 1.74
CA ILE A 142 -3.18 -3.08 0.36
C ILE A 142 -3.32 -4.62 0.41
N ARG A 143 -2.50 -5.32 1.20
CA ARG A 143 -2.65 -6.76 1.47
C ARG A 143 -4.07 -7.12 1.86
N ASP A 144 -4.68 -6.32 2.73
CA ASP A 144 -6.03 -6.58 3.24
C ASP A 144 -7.16 -6.39 2.23
N LEU A 145 -6.87 -5.84 1.04
CA LEU A 145 -7.78 -5.86 -0.10
C LEU A 145 -7.96 -7.26 -0.68
N GLY A 146 -6.97 -8.14 -0.50
CA GLY A 146 -7.02 -9.53 -0.94
C GLY A 146 -7.84 -10.41 -0.02
N HIS A 147 -8.48 -11.43 -0.59
CA HIS A 147 -9.30 -12.41 0.13
C HIS A 147 -8.61 -13.76 0.34
N SER A 148 -7.48 -13.98 -0.32
CA SER A 148 -6.73 -15.24 -0.31
C SER A 148 -6.01 -15.50 1.00
N ALA A 149 -5.77 -16.77 1.32
CA ALA A 149 -5.07 -17.17 2.55
C ALA A 149 -3.59 -16.72 2.60
N ARG A 150 -3.04 -16.28 1.46
CA ARG A 150 -1.67 -15.81 1.31
C ARG A 150 -1.63 -14.55 0.44
N PHE A 151 -0.52 -13.83 0.52
CA PHE A 151 -0.14 -12.78 -0.42
C PHE A 151 1.28 -13.03 -0.91
N ALA A 152 1.67 -12.36 -2.00
CA ALA A 152 3.02 -12.43 -2.52
C ALA A 152 3.82 -11.16 -2.19
N TYR A 153 5.11 -11.33 -1.98
CA TYR A 153 6.07 -10.24 -1.94
C TYR A 153 7.27 -10.55 -2.82
N ARG A 154 7.88 -9.51 -3.38
CA ARG A 154 9.05 -9.62 -4.25
C ARG A 154 10.15 -8.71 -3.76
N ILE A 155 11.37 -9.23 -3.74
CA ILE A 155 12.58 -8.49 -3.38
C ILE A 155 13.56 -8.59 -4.55
N GLU A 156 14.07 -7.45 -5.00
CA GLU A 156 15.06 -7.35 -6.07
C GLU A 156 16.22 -6.48 -5.59
N ALA A 157 17.43 -7.02 -5.57
CA ALA A 157 18.66 -6.32 -5.20
C ALA A 157 19.54 -6.04 -6.42
N GLN A 158 20.43 -5.05 -6.28
CA GLN A 158 21.34 -4.59 -7.32
C GLN A 158 20.62 -4.27 -8.64
N VAL A 159 19.47 -3.58 -8.54
CA VAL A 159 18.61 -3.29 -9.68
C VAL A 159 19.31 -2.48 -10.77
N GLU A 160 20.35 -1.74 -10.43
CA GLU A 160 21.25 -1.07 -11.38
C GLU A 160 21.94 -2.04 -12.37
N THR A 161 22.01 -3.33 -12.03
CA THR A 161 22.55 -4.40 -12.89
C THR A 161 21.47 -5.16 -13.68
N GLY A 162 20.19 -4.91 -13.39
CA GLY A 162 19.04 -5.54 -14.02
C GLY A 162 17.90 -5.81 -13.03
N ARG A 163 16.69 -5.97 -13.55
CA ARG A 163 15.51 -6.40 -12.77
C ARG A 163 15.61 -7.88 -12.42
N GLN A 164 14.89 -8.30 -11.38
CA GLN A 164 14.80 -9.69 -10.91
C GLN A 164 16.18 -10.31 -10.60
N ARG A 165 16.97 -9.60 -9.79
CA ARG A 165 18.31 -10.04 -9.36
C ARG A 165 18.39 -10.22 -7.84
N TRP A 166 19.23 -11.15 -7.41
CA TRP A 166 19.67 -11.39 -6.03
C TRP A 166 18.55 -11.36 -5.00
N GLY A 167 17.48 -12.11 -5.26
CA GLY A 167 16.27 -12.03 -4.46
C GLY A 167 15.25 -13.08 -4.89
N GLY A 168 13.98 -12.73 -4.93
CA GLY A 168 12.95 -13.68 -5.34
C GLY A 168 11.53 -13.18 -5.17
N VAL A 169 10.61 -14.12 -5.38
CA VAL A 169 9.19 -13.98 -5.08
C VAL A 169 8.82 -15.04 -4.04
N TRP A 170 8.13 -14.60 -3.01
CA TRP A 170 7.66 -15.45 -1.92
C TRP A 170 6.16 -15.30 -1.73
N LEU A 171 5.56 -16.33 -1.14
CA LEU A 171 4.23 -16.29 -0.55
C LEU A 171 4.33 -16.26 0.97
N ALA A 172 3.50 -15.44 1.60
CA ALA A 172 3.36 -15.33 3.05
C ALA A 172 1.89 -15.49 3.48
N PRO A 173 1.62 -16.05 4.68
CA PRO A 173 0.29 -16.10 5.26
C PRO A 173 -0.36 -14.71 5.37
N ARG A 174 -1.66 -14.61 5.09
CA ARG A 174 -2.40 -13.32 5.09
C ARG A 174 -2.33 -12.56 6.41
N HIS A 175 -2.16 -13.26 7.54
CA HIS A 175 -2.08 -12.64 8.86
C HIS A 175 -0.70 -12.02 9.16
N TYR A 176 0.30 -12.21 8.30
CA TYR A 176 1.62 -11.58 8.44
C TYR A 176 1.56 -10.11 8.03
N SER A 177 2.36 -9.29 8.71
CA SER A 177 2.48 -7.85 8.55
C SER A 177 3.81 -7.44 7.92
N PHE A 178 3.78 -6.46 7.03
CA PHE A 178 4.98 -5.81 6.47
C PHE A 178 5.68 -4.87 7.46
N ILE A 179 5.02 -4.52 8.57
CA ILE A 179 5.54 -3.65 9.62
C ILE A 179 5.72 -4.40 10.95
N HIS A 180 5.79 -5.73 10.90
CA HIS A 180 6.04 -6.55 12.08
C HIS A 180 7.41 -6.19 12.70
N GLU A 181 7.47 -6.04 14.03
CA GLU A 181 8.68 -5.55 14.73
C GLU A 181 9.55 -6.68 15.31
N SER A 182 9.39 -7.90 14.79
CA SER A 182 10.16 -9.06 15.24
C SER A 182 10.39 -10.06 14.10
N PRO A 183 11.44 -10.91 14.22
CA PRO A 183 11.83 -11.85 13.17
C PRO A 183 10.94 -13.11 13.07
N SER A 184 9.77 -13.15 13.73
CA SER A 184 8.97 -14.37 13.91
C SER A 184 8.15 -14.82 12.69
N GLN A 185 8.09 -14.02 11.63
CA GLN A 185 7.28 -14.31 10.43
C GLN A 185 8.02 -15.25 9.45
N THR A 186 8.21 -16.51 9.84
CA THR A 186 9.11 -17.47 9.18
C THR A 186 8.42 -18.47 8.23
N ASP A 187 7.09 -18.59 8.26
CA ASP A 187 6.33 -19.51 7.38
C ASP A 187 6.14 -18.92 5.97
N VAL A 188 7.26 -18.61 5.31
CA VAL A 188 7.28 -18.11 3.93
C VAL A 188 7.66 -19.21 2.95
N THR A 189 7.03 -19.21 1.79
CA THR A 189 7.32 -20.16 0.70
C THR A 189 7.91 -19.41 -0.48
N ILE A 190 9.15 -19.71 -0.86
CA ILE A 190 9.73 -19.17 -2.09
C ILE A 190 9.08 -19.83 -3.31
N VAL A 191 8.56 -19.02 -4.23
CA VAL A 191 7.97 -19.49 -5.49
C VAL A 191 8.86 -19.22 -6.69
N ARG A 192 9.77 -18.24 -6.57
CA ARG A 192 10.77 -17.95 -7.59
C ARG A 192 12.04 -17.42 -6.94
N LYS A 193 13.19 -17.99 -7.34
CA LYS A 193 14.51 -17.44 -7.01
C LYS A 193 15.00 -16.55 -8.14
N PHE A 194 15.63 -15.45 -7.79
CA PHE A 194 16.40 -14.60 -8.67
C PHE A 194 17.89 -14.79 -8.37
N ASP A 195 18.65 -15.17 -9.38
CA ASP A 195 20.03 -15.67 -9.25
C ASP A 195 20.17 -16.92 -8.36
N GLU A 196 21.41 -17.39 -8.21
CA GLU A 196 21.75 -18.53 -7.36
C GLU A 196 22.12 -18.07 -5.95
N TRP A 197 21.30 -18.46 -4.98
CA TRP A 197 21.54 -18.24 -3.55
C TRP A 197 20.75 -19.26 -2.72
N GLU A 198 21.17 -19.42 -1.46
CA GLU A 198 20.51 -20.26 -0.46
C GLU A 198 20.22 -19.46 0.81
N TYR A 199 19.28 -19.94 1.62
CA TYR A 199 19.04 -19.32 2.92
C TYR A 199 20.24 -19.55 3.84
N LYS A 200 20.74 -18.49 4.46
CA LYS A 200 21.89 -18.55 5.38
C LYS A 200 21.91 -17.33 6.30
N ASP A 201 22.58 -17.47 7.44
CA ASP A 201 22.74 -16.41 8.46
C ASP A 201 23.44 -15.16 7.88
N ILE A 202 24.45 -15.39 7.04
CA ILE A 202 25.17 -14.35 6.30
C ILE A 202 24.52 -13.98 4.97
N GLY A 203 23.19 -14.06 4.88
CA GLY A 203 22.45 -13.85 3.65
C GLY A 203 20.95 -13.60 3.86
N ILE A 204 20.15 -13.93 2.85
CA ILE A 204 18.70 -13.94 2.99
C ILE A 204 18.34 -15.08 3.94
N GLU A 205 17.58 -14.79 4.99
CA GLU A 205 17.02 -15.83 5.85
C GLU A 205 15.53 -16.08 5.52
N LYS A 206 15.04 -17.27 5.88
CA LYS A 206 13.69 -17.72 5.52
C LYS A 206 12.61 -17.07 6.39
N ARG A 207 12.34 -15.78 6.14
CA ARG A 207 11.27 -14.99 6.76
C ARG A 207 10.87 -13.81 5.90
N MET A 208 9.74 -13.20 6.24
CA MET A 208 9.44 -11.86 5.74
C MET A 208 10.43 -10.84 6.30
N PRO A 209 10.76 -9.79 5.52
CA PRO A 209 11.39 -8.61 6.08
C PRO A 209 10.59 -8.05 7.26
N TRP A 210 11.26 -7.70 8.34
CA TRP A 210 10.66 -7.13 9.55
C TRP A 210 11.39 -5.85 9.95
N LEU A 211 10.69 -4.99 10.70
CA LEU A 211 11.15 -3.66 11.08
C LEU A 211 11.86 -3.71 12.44
N SER A 212 13.14 -3.36 12.46
CA SER A 212 13.86 -3.09 13.69
C SER A 212 13.63 -1.64 14.11
N THR A 213 12.96 -1.44 15.25
CA THR A 213 12.58 -0.11 15.75
C THR A 213 13.59 0.49 16.73
N ASP A 214 14.54 -0.31 17.22
CA ASP A 214 15.62 0.19 18.07
C ASP A 214 16.72 0.83 17.22
N SER A 215 16.90 2.14 17.40
CA SER A 215 17.92 2.95 16.73
C SER A 215 19.37 2.56 17.05
N ALA A 216 19.58 1.72 18.06
CA ALA A 216 20.90 1.14 18.34
C ALA A 216 21.30 0.06 17.33
N HIS A 217 20.36 -0.47 16.55
CA HIS A 217 20.62 -1.50 15.55
C HIS A 217 21.03 -0.92 14.20
N ASP A 218 21.95 -1.60 13.52
CA ASP A 218 22.42 -1.21 12.19
C ASP A 218 21.40 -1.55 11.09
N ALA A 219 20.60 -2.60 11.27
CA ALA A 219 19.55 -2.99 10.34
C ALA A 219 18.21 -2.30 10.69
N VAL A 220 17.50 -1.78 9.69
CA VAL A 220 16.15 -1.19 9.86
C VAL A 220 15.07 -2.10 9.31
N LEU A 221 15.21 -2.55 8.07
CA LEU A 221 14.31 -3.52 7.44
C LEU A 221 15.15 -4.68 6.94
N THR A 222 14.96 -5.85 7.52
CA THR A 222 15.86 -6.97 7.27
C THR A 222 15.15 -8.29 7.27
N THR A 223 15.73 -9.25 6.57
CA THR A 223 15.36 -10.65 6.69
C THR A 223 16.16 -11.35 7.79
N SER A 224 17.19 -10.77 8.41
CA SER A 224 18.02 -11.44 9.42
C SER A 224 17.25 -11.75 10.73
N ALA A 225 17.65 -12.81 11.44
CA ALA A 225 17.11 -13.17 12.75
C ALA A 225 17.64 -12.24 13.85
N SER A 226 18.77 -11.60 13.56
CA SER A 226 19.55 -10.79 14.47
C SER A 226 19.94 -9.48 13.80
N VAL A 227 19.82 -8.39 14.54
CA VAL A 227 20.07 -7.03 14.04
C VAL A 227 21.33 -6.41 14.63
N SER A 228 22.02 -7.16 15.50
CA SER A 228 23.23 -6.75 16.22
C SER A 228 24.44 -7.66 15.94
N VAL A 229 24.22 -8.86 15.42
CA VAL A 229 25.26 -9.83 15.03
C VAL A 229 24.89 -10.37 13.65
N GLU A 230 25.80 -10.25 12.69
CA GLU A 230 25.68 -10.80 11.33
C GLU A 230 24.36 -10.45 10.60
N TRP A 231 24.03 -9.15 10.58
CA TRP A 231 22.80 -8.57 10.01
C TRP A 231 22.77 -8.52 8.48
N TRP A 232 23.15 -9.62 7.81
CA TRP A 232 23.01 -9.79 6.37
C TRP A 232 21.55 -9.95 5.95
N GLY A 233 21.27 -10.01 4.64
CA GLY A 233 19.88 -10.04 4.16
C GLY A 233 19.10 -8.78 4.53
N THR A 234 19.81 -7.66 4.70
CA THR A 234 19.22 -6.37 5.08
C THR A 234 18.86 -5.56 3.84
N LEU A 235 17.62 -5.06 3.81
CA LEU A 235 17.12 -4.22 2.73
C LEU A 235 17.57 -2.77 2.93
N VAL A 236 17.38 -2.24 4.14
CA VAL A 236 17.85 -0.89 4.53
C VAL A 236 18.59 -0.90 5.87
N SER A 237 19.79 -0.33 5.87
CA SER A 237 20.58 -0.03 7.07
C SER A 237 20.17 1.30 7.70
N HIS A 238 20.39 1.45 9.00
CA HIS A 238 20.16 2.71 9.70
C HIS A 238 21.17 3.77 9.27
N LYS A 239 20.73 5.03 9.15
CA LYS A 239 21.52 6.17 8.66
C LYS A 239 22.78 6.48 9.47
N THR A 240 22.88 6.00 10.71
CA THR A 240 24.08 6.17 11.54
C THR A 240 25.17 5.18 11.16
N HIS A 241 24.84 4.15 10.40
CA HIS A 241 25.78 3.19 9.88
C HIS A 241 26.50 3.77 8.67
N THR A 242 27.83 3.88 8.74
CA THR A 242 28.66 4.52 7.70
C THR A 242 29.66 3.58 7.02
N TYR A 243 29.76 2.33 7.49
CA TYR A 243 30.73 1.37 6.96
C TYR A 243 30.31 0.83 5.59
N TYR A 244 29.00 0.59 5.38
CA TYR A 244 28.48 0.19 4.09
C TYR A 244 27.80 1.33 3.32
N LYS A 245 28.08 1.43 2.02
CA LYS A 245 27.39 2.35 1.10
C LYS A 245 25.95 1.90 0.83
N HIS A 246 25.73 0.59 0.77
CA HIS A 246 24.44 -0.08 0.62
C HIS A 246 24.32 -1.16 1.71
N SER A 247 23.15 -1.70 1.97
CA SER A 247 22.99 -2.69 3.04
C SER A 247 23.79 -3.98 2.77
N PRO A 248 24.32 -4.67 3.80
CA PRO A 248 24.89 -6.01 3.63
C PRO A 248 23.79 -7.01 3.24
N TRP A 249 23.98 -7.68 2.11
CA TRP A 249 22.94 -8.50 1.49
C TRP A 249 23.25 -10.00 1.49
N LEU A 250 24.16 -10.48 0.63
CA LEU A 250 24.55 -11.89 0.52
C LEU A 250 26.07 -12.05 0.55
N ASN A 251 26.62 -12.57 1.65
CA ASN A 251 28.07 -12.75 1.77
C ASN A 251 28.59 -13.81 0.78
N GLY A 252 29.52 -13.41 -0.10
CA GLY A 252 30.15 -14.28 -1.08
C GLY A 252 29.57 -14.13 -2.50
N GLU A 253 28.25 -13.98 -2.63
CA GLU A 253 27.60 -13.87 -3.95
C GLU A 253 27.28 -12.40 -4.32
N ALA A 254 26.53 -11.70 -3.46
CA ALA A 254 26.07 -10.33 -3.68
C ALA A 254 26.19 -9.52 -2.39
N MET A 255 27.43 -9.16 -2.05
CA MET A 255 27.75 -8.64 -0.72
C MET A 255 26.99 -7.35 -0.36
N ASN A 256 26.74 -6.50 -1.36
CA ASN A 256 26.00 -5.25 -1.19
C ASN A 256 24.62 -5.37 -1.82
N SER A 257 23.61 -4.77 -1.19
CA SER A 257 22.24 -4.77 -1.68
C SER A 257 22.06 -3.98 -2.98
N GLY A 258 22.98 -3.06 -3.29
CA GLY A 258 22.82 -2.11 -4.39
C GLY A 258 21.51 -1.33 -4.25
N THR A 259 20.85 -1.06 -5.37
CA THR A 259 19.46 -0.60 -5.37
C THR A 259 18.52 -1.76 -5.03
N MET A 260 17.77 -1.59 -3.94
CA MET A 260 16.74 -2.53 -3.49
C MET A 260 15.36 -2.06 -3.90
N LEU A 261 14.55 -2.98 -4.41
CA LEU A 261 13.11 -2.81 -4.60
C LEU A 261 12.36 -3.86 -3.80
N TYR A 262 11.35 -3.40 -3.05
CA TYR A 262 10.46 -4.26 -2.29
C TYR A 262 9.02 -4.04 -2.74
N TRP A 263 8.34 -5.12 -3.07
CA TRP A 263 7.03 -5.12 -3.68
C TRP A 263 6.07 -6.03 -2.93
N MET A 264 4.78 -5.75 -3.07
CA MET A 264 3.72 -6.65 -2.67
C MET A 264 2.69 -6.86 -3.78
N ARG A 265 2.02 -8.00 -3.74
CA ARG A 265 0.85 -8.30 -4.55
C ARG A 265 -0.14 -9.18 -3.80
N GLU A 266 -1.41 -8.81 -3.83
CA GLU A 266 -2.51 -9.66 -3.38
C GLU A 266 -2.63 -10.88 -4.31
N GLU A 267 -2.78 -12.08 -3.76
CA GLU A 267 -2.90 -13.29 -4.58
C GLU A 267 -4.35 -13.60 -4.95
N GLU A 268 -4.53 -14.32 -6.05
CA GLU A 268 -5.84 -14.81 -6.50
C GLU A 268 -6.33 -15.96 -5.60
N LEU A 269 -7.64 -16.12 -5.49
CA LEU A 269 -8.29 -17.14 -4.65
C LEU A 269 -8.13 -18.54 -5.23
#